data_AF-A0A7Y2ZDH6-F1
#
_entry.id   AF-A0A7Y2ZDH6-F1
#
_cell.length_a   1.000
_cell.length_b   1.000
_cell.length_c   1.000
_cell.angle_alpha   90.00
_cell.angle_beta   90.00
_cell.angle_gamma   90.00
#
_symmetry.space_group_name_H-M   'P 1'
#
loop_
_entity.id
_entity.type
_entity.pdbx_description
1 polymer ?
#
loop_
_entity_poly.entity_id
_entity_poly.type
_entity_poly.pdbx_seq_one_letter_code
_entity_poly.pdbx_strand_id
1 'polypeptide(L)'
;MDHSGAEHGPVARPLRSLTYRRGPDKRRRRWGAGLGVLLALCGPAASLAAQALPPDEAWRTIDTEHFRVSFPDRLDALGRRAAVIAESALERLEESFIEAPDTRVEILLTDHVDTSNGSASVAPYPRVVVYARPPVEGRALSFHDDWLDLVIVHELAHILHLDRAAGPGGVLRRLFGRVPATWPFFPGSATPRWVIEGLATWYESSLTGSGRIEGSVFDMYLRTAALAGRLERVDQASGETALWPAGQRPYAWGSLFFAWLLDRHGGARMADFVEAVAGQWIPYRLNAAARDAFGTSFSDEWRMWTDSVSVAAREEAGRIATRSELEPVELLTRGARQMRRPRVSPDGSRLAVARADGRSDTGLSIRASGTSGAGEASDQEIGWVRTNGLAAFDWLPDGGLLFSQFEREGPWRLYGDLYHVAPDGRERRLTEGARLDHPSAAPDGGWAAAIRTRAGATDLVRVDLDDGSLRVIAEGSSAVYWADPAVSPDGRWIAAARWTPGSVYQVVVLDAATGVVRVVADDA
;
A
#
# COMPACT_ATOMS: atom_id res chain seq x y z
N MET A 1 28.06 40.44 1.07
CA MET A 1 26.73 40.01 1.58
C MET A 1 26.30 38.92 0.64
N ASP A 2 26.55 37.72 1.10
CA ASP A 2 26.73 36.50 0.32
C ASP A 2 26.01 35.43 1.13
N HIS A 3 24.96 34.81 0.57
CA HIS A 3 24.31 33.61 1.09
C HIS A 3 23.45 33.00 -0.03
N SER A 4 24.10 32.19 -0.86
CA SER A 4 23.46 31.14 -1.65
C SER A 4 24.02 29.80 -1.18
N GLY A 5 23.19 29.00 -0.51
CA GLY A 5 23.53 27.65 -0.08
C GLY A 5 22.31 26.77 -0.26
N ALA A 6 22.12 26.23 -1.46
CA ALA A 6 21.25 25.09 -1.68
C ALA A 6 22.07 23.84 -1.31
N GLU A 7 21.75 23.23 -0.17
CA GLU A 7 22.31 21.94 0.20
C GLU A 7 21.65 20.85 -0.64
N HIS A 8 22.44 20.24 -1.52
CA HIS A 8 22.12 19.00 -2.17
C HIS A 8 22.08 17.87 -1.12
N GLY A 9 21.00 17.08 -1.13
CA GLY A 9 20.89 15.85 -0.33
C GLY A 9 22.06 14.88 -0.58
N PRO A 10 22.33 13.95 0.36
CA PRO A 10 23.53 13.13 0.32
C PRO A 10 23.54 12.21 -0.91
N VAL A 11 24.60 12.35 -1.71
CA VAL A 11 24.91 11.45 -2.82
C VAL A 11 25.32 10.09 -2.24
N ALA A 12 24.53 9.05 -2.52
CA ALA A 12 24.82 7.68 -2.11
C ALA A 12 26.25 7.26 -2.48
N ARG A 13 27.03 6.77 -1.51
CA ARG A 13 28.37 6.26 -1.74
C ARG A 13 28.31 4.95 -2.55
N PRO A 14 29.18 4.73 -3.55
CA PRO A 14 29.21 3.48 -4.29
C PRO A 14 29.66 2.32 -3.40
N LEU A 15 28.86 1.24 -3.37
CA LEU A 15 29.16 0.02 -2.61
C LEU A 15 30.48 -0.61 -3.07
N ARG A 16 31.39 -0.87 -2.13
CA ARG A 16 32.64 -1.60 -2.37
C ARG A 16 32.32 -3.09 -2.46
N SER A 17 32.12 -3.57 -3.69
CA SER A 17 31.89 -4.98 -4.10
C SER A 17 30.47 -5.53 -3.89
N LEU A 18 29.80 -5.86 -4.99
CA LEU A 18 28.56 -6.64 -5.02
C LEU A 18 28.94 -8.08 -5.36
N THR A 19 28.78 -9.01 -4.42
CA THR A 19 29.07 -10.43 -4.67
C THR A 19 27.80 -11.12 -5.13
N TYR A 20 27.86 -11.74 -6.29
CA TYR A 20 26.71 -12.36 -6.92
C TYR A 20 26.75 -13.89 -6.76
N ARG A 21 25.70 -14.49 -6.18
CA ARG A 21 25.56 -15.95 -6.06
C ARG A 21 24.37 -16.44 -6.90
N ARG A 22 24.59 -17.45 -7.74
CA ARG A 22 23.50 -18.19 -8.41
C ARG A 22 22.89 -19.20 -7.43
N GLY A 23 21.56 -19.28 -7.40
CA GLY A 23 20.86 -20.39 -6.75
C GLY A 23 21.19 -21.74 -7.43
N PRO A 24 21.04 -22.88 -6.72
CA PRO A 24 21.34 -24.19 -7.27
C PRO A 24 20.37 -24.58 -8.41
N ASP A 25 20.92 -25.03 -9.54
CA ASP A 25 20.17 -25.68 -10.63
C ASP A 25 19.56 -27.00 -10.13
N LYS A 26 18.24 -27.12 -10.17
CA LYS A 26 17.54 -28.31 -9.66
C LYS A 26 17.62 -29.48 -10.65
N ARG A 27 18.48 -30.47 -10.33
CA ARG A 27 18.24 -31.87 -10.73
C ARG A 27 16.98 -32.37 -10.02
N ARG A 28 16.00 -32.85 -10.81
CA ARG A 28 14.77 -33.49 -10.32
C ARG A 28 15.12 -34.73 -9.48
N ARG A 29 14.87 -34.68 -8.18
CA ARG A 29 14.84 -35.87 -7.31
C ARG A 29 13.39 -36.19 -6.98
N ARG A 30 12.95 -37.39 -7.37
CA ARG A 30 11.66 -37.97 -6.99
C ARG A 30 11.75 -38.39 -5.52
N TRP A 31 10.86 -37.87 -4.68
CA TRP A 31 10.66 -38.37 -3.33
C TRP A 31 9.37 -39.20 -3.30
N GLY A 32 9.49 -40.43 -2.78
CA GLY A 32 8.38 -41.35 -2.57
C GLY A 32 7.47 -40.88 -1.44
N ALA A 33 6.17 -41.17 -1.60
CA ALA A 33 5.12 -40.79 -0.67
C ALA A 33 5.24 -41.55 0.66
N GLY A 34 5.23 -40.80 1.77
CA GLY A 34 5.01 -41.30 3.12
C GLY A 34 3.89 -40.48 3.77
N LEU A 35 2.83 -41.18 4.17
CA LEU A 35 1.58 -40.67 4.73
C LEU A 35 1.80 -40.06 6.14
N GLY A 36 1.21 -38.90 6.45
CA GLY A 36 1.26 -38.34 7.80
C GLY A 36 0.45 -37.06 8.03
N VAL A 37 -0.78 -37.24 8.54
CA VAL A 37 -1.61 -36.31 9.34
C VAL A 37 -2.06 -34.99 8.68
N LEU A 38 -3.30 -35.01 8.18
CA LEU A 38 -4.10 -33.84 7.80
C LEU A 38 -4.67 -33.15 9.05
N LEU A 39 -4.07 -32.04 9.44
CA LEU A 39 -4.74 -31.00 10.25
C LEU A 39 -5.34 -29.99 9.28
N ALA A 40 -6.64 -30.09 9.05
CA ALA A 40 -7.41 -29.17 8.23
C ALA A 40 -7.55 -27.82 8.95
N LEU A 41 -6.56 -26.95 8.77
CA LEU A 41 -6.70 -25.51 9.00
C LEU A 41 -7.25 -24.89 7.72
N CYS A 42 -8.58 -24.85 7.61
CA CYS A 42 -9.27 -24.01 6.63
C CYS A 42 -9.10 -22.54 7.01
N GLY A 43 -7.91 -21.99 6.79
CA GLY A 43 -7.70 -20.55 6.64
C GLY A 43 -8.09 -20.11 5.22
N PRO A 44 -8.38 -18.81 5.00
CA PRO A 44 -8.73 -18.31 3.67
C PRO A 44 -7.58 -18.60 2.70
N ALA A 45 -7.80 -19.51 1.75
CA ALA A 45 -6.80 -20.00 0.80
C ALA A 45 -6.21 -18.90 -0.12
N ALA A 46 -6.81 -17.71 -0.13
CA ALA A 46 -6.27 -16.53 -0.81
C ALA A 46 -4.98 -16.01 -0.14
N SER A 47 -4.83 -16.13 1.19
CA SER A 47 -3.67 -15.61 1.92
C SER A 47 -2.42 -16.51 1.84
N LEU A 48 -2.58 -17.82 1.63
CA LEU A 48 -1.44 -18.75 1.54
C LEU A 48 -0.73 -18.67 0.17
N ALA A 49 -1.46 -18.37 -0.91
CA ALA A 49 -0.86 -18.31 -2.25
C ALA A 49 -0.02 -17.04 -2.46
N ALA A 50 -0.46 -15.89 -1.93
CA ALA A 50 0.34 -14.67 -1.94
C ALA A 50 1.60 -14.78 -1.06
N GLN A 51 1.62 -15.68 -0.07
CA GLN A 51 2.80 -15.94 0.76
C GLN A 51 3.74 -16.99 0.16
N ALA A 52 3.29 -17.70 -0.88
CA ALA A 52 4.04 -18.79 -1.45
C ALA A 52 4.80 -18.34 -2.71
N LEU A 53 6.10 -18.20 -2.54
CA LEU A 53 7.00 -17.70 -3.57
C LEU A 53 7.11 -18.68 -4.74
N PRO A 54 7.14 -18.18 -6.00
CA PRO A 54 7.35 -19.04 -7.16
C PRO A 54 8.71 -19.79 -7.07
N PRO A 55 8.71 -21.14 -6.96
CA PRO A 55 9.93 -21.94 -6.84
C PRO A 55 10.62 -22.20 -8.18
N ASP A 56 9.98 -21.77 -9.27
CA ASP A 56 10.35 -21.92 -10.68
C ASP A 56 11.08 -20.69 -11.26
N GLU A 57 11.33 -19.67 -10.44
CA GLU A 57 12.07 -18.48 -10.86
C GLU A 57 13.58 -18.69 -10.81
N ALA A 58 14.29 -18.01 -11.71
CA ALA A 58 15.75 -17.93 -11.67
C ALA A 58 16.18 -16.94 -10.57
N TRP A 59 16.33 -17.42 -9.34
CA TRP A 59 16.66 -16.57 -8.20
C TRP A 59 18.13 -16.14 -8.19
N ARG A 60 18.31 -14.87 -7.85
CA ARG A 60 19.55 -14.15 -7.67
C ARG A 60 19.68 -13.68 -6.23
N THR A 61 20.91 -13.57 -5.74
CA THR A 61 21.18 -13.01 -4.41
C THR A 61 22.39 -12.07 -4.44
N ILE A 62 22.23 -10.91 -3.82
CA ILE A 62 23.28 -9.94 -3.51
C ILE A 62 23.50 -9.99 -1.99
N ASP A 63 24.73 -10.28 -1.55
CA ASP A 63 25.13 -10.10 -0.16
C ASP A 63 25.73 -8.69 0.02
N THR A 64 25.29 -7.96 1.04
CA THR A 64 25.88 -6.70 1.51
C THR A 64 26.43 -6.89 2.93
N GLU A 65 26.73 -5.80 3.65
CA GLU A 65 27.22 -5.88 5.03
C GLU A 65 26.13 -6.42 5.96
N HIS A 66 24.95 -5.78 5.92
CA HIS A 66 23.83 -6.06 6.82
C HIS A 66 22.72 -6.88 6.17
N PHE A 67 22.71 -7.02 4.84
CA PHE A 67 21.60 -7.64 4.11
C PHE A 67 22.01 -8.81 3.23
N ARG A 68 21.04 -9.70 3.02
CA ARG A 68 21.01 -10.61 1.87
C ARG A 68 19.77 -10.31 1.05
N VAL A 69 19.97 -9.80 -0.16
CA VAL A 69 18.89 -9.36 -1.05
C VAL A 69 18.66 -10.39 -2.14
N SER A 70 17.53 -11.09 -2.09
CA SER A 70 17.15 -12.14 -3.04
C SER A 70 16.01 -11.68 -3.96
N PHE A 71 16.12 -11.97 -5.26
CA PHE A 71 15.17 -11.51 -6.29
C PHE A 71 15.23 -12.40 -7.55
N PRO A 72 14.18 -12.49 -8.37
CA PRO A 72 14.25 -13.14 -9.69
C PRO A 72 15.21 -12.41 -10.65
N ASP A 73 15.89 -13.13 -11.56
CA ASP A 73 16.87 -12.61 -12.54
C ASP A 73 16.39 -11.39 -13.33
N ARG A 74 15.12 -11.40 -13.75
CA ARG A 74 14.48 -10.27 -14.43
C ARG A 74 14.43 -8.98 -13.61
N LEU A 75 14.56 -9.05 -12.29
CA LEU A 75 14.52 -7.91 -11.36
C LEU A 75 15.93 -7.42 -10.99
N ASP A 76 17.00 -7.79 -11.72
CA ASP A 76 18.40 -7.46 -11.35
C ASP A 76 18.64 -5.97 -11.07
N ALA A 77 18.10 -5.08 -11.91
CA ALA A 77 18.23 -3.64 -11.71
C ALA A 77 17.56 -3.18 -10.40
N LEU A 78 16.34 -3.68 -10.12
CA LEU A 78 15.60 -3.37 -8.90
C LEU A 78 16.27 -3.98 -7.66
N GLY A 79 16.79 -5.20 -7.76
CA GLY A 79 17.50 -5.89 -6.69
C GLY A 79 18.79 -5.17 -6.27
N ARG A 80 19.56 -4.66 -7.24
CA ARG A 80 20.75 -3.82 -6.95
C ARG A 80 20.36 -2.51 -6.27
N ARG A 81 19.30 -1.87 -6.75
CA ARG A 81 18.79 -0.63 -6.16
C ARG A 81 18.33 -0.86 -4.72
N ALA A 82 17.57 -1.92 -4.47
CA ALA A 82 17.12 -2.30 -3.13
C ALA A 82 18.29 -2.57 -2.17
N ALA A 83 19.37 -3.19 -2.64
CA ALA A 83 20.57 -3.43 -1.82
C ALA A 83 21.25 -2.13 -1.37
N VAL A 84 21.35 -1.14 -2.25
CA VAL A 84 21.90 0.20 -1.91
C VAL A 84 20.97 0.93 -0.94
N ILE A 85 19.68 0.94 -1.24
CA ILE A 85 18.66 1.60 -0.42
C ILE A 85 18.61 0.99 0.98
N ALA A 86 18.66 -0.33 1.10
CA ALA A 86 18.60 -1.02 2.40
C ALA A 86 19.75 -0.61 3.33
N GLU A 87 20.98 -0.56 2.83
CA GLU A 87 22.14 -0.11 3.63
C GLU A 87 21.98 1.36 4.07
N SER A 88 21.57 2.25 3.17
CA SER A 88 21.36 3.67 3.51
C SER A 88 20.15 3.90 4.43
N ALA A 89 19.09 3.08 4.31
CA ALA A 89 17.94 3.11 5.21
C ALA A 89 18.30 2.62 6.61
N LEU A 90 19.14 1.59 6.71
CA LEU A 90 19.62 1.10 8.00
C LEU A 90 20.47 2.16 8.72
N GLU A 91 21.42 2.79 8.02
CA GLU A 91 22.27 3.86 8.57
C GLU A 91 21.41 4.99 9.18
N ARG A 92 20.42 5.50 8.41
CA ARG A 92 19.49 6.54 8.90
C ARG A 92 18.64 6.10 10.11
N LEU A 93 18.20 4.84 10.12
CA LEU A 93 17.43 4.29 11.23
C LEU A 93 18.29 4.12 12.49
N GLU A 94 19.51 3.59 12.37
CA GLU A 94 20.41 3.44 13.52
C GLU A 94 20.84 4.78 14.12
N GLU A 95 21.01 5.82 13.28
CA GLU A 95 21.30 7.18 13.74
C GLU A 95 20.16 7.82 14.55
N SER A 96 18.91 7.46 14.26
CA SER A 96 17.71 8.15 14.78
C SER A 96 16.83 7.30 15.70
N PHE A 97 17.10 6.00 15.80
CA PHE A 97 16.24 5.04 16.48
C PHE A 97 17.02 4.11 17.42
N ILE A 98 17.36 2.92 16.97
CA ILE A 98 18.03 1.87 17.74
C ILE A 98 18.92 1.04 16.81
N GLU A 99 19.93 0.40 17.38
CA GLU A 99 20.83 -0.50 16.67
C GLU A 99 20.09 -1.70 16.06
N ALA A 100 20.53 -2.10 14.88
CA ALA A 100 20.03 -3.28 14.18
C ALA A 100 20.43 -4.58 14.89
N PRO A 101 19.73 -5.71 14.64
CA PRO A 101 20.18 -7.00 15.15
C PRO A 101 21.52 -7.44 14.54
N ASP A 102 22.36 -8.12 15.33
CA ASP A 102 23.65 -8.70 14.89
C ASP A 102 23.55 -9.69 13.71
N THR A 103 22.34 -10.11 13.36
CA THR A 103 22.09 -11.03 12.25
C THR A 103 21.68 -10.27 11.01
N ARG A 104 22.26 -10.66 9.88
CA ARG A 104 21.85 -10.14 8.57
C ARG A 104 20.35 -10.31 8.33
N VAL A 105 19.75 -9.27 7.77
CA VAL A 105 18.33 -9.26 7.39
C VAL A 105 18.18 -9.79 5.97
N GLU A 106 17.26 -10.72 5.78
CA GLU A 106 16.93 -11.28 4.46
C GLU A 106 15.89 -10.38 3.78
N ILE A 107 16.26 -9.70 2.70
CA ILE A 107 15.33 -8.93 1.87
C ILE A 107 14.95 -9.75 0.65
N LEU A 108 13.67 -9.91 0.42
CA LEU A 108 13.12 -10.62 -0.73
C LEU A 108 12.30 -9.66 -1.59
N LEU A 109 12.74 -9.44 -2.83
CA LEU A 109 11.96 -8.68 -3.81
C LEU A 109 11.30 -9.62 -4.80
N THR A 110 10.02 -9.42 -5.06
CA THR A 110 9.25 -10.25 -5.98
C THR A 110 8.10 -9.49 -6.59
N ASP A 111 7.73 -9.82 -7.82
CA ASP A 111 6.63 -9.22 -8.57
C ASP A 111 5.59 -10.29 -8.99
N HIS A 112 5.48 -11.39 -8.23
CA HIS A 112 4.57 -12.50 -8.52
C HIS A 112 3.09 -12.17 -8.26
N VAL A 113 2.81 -11.03 -7.63
CA VAL A 113 1.46 -10.50 -7.45
C VAL A 113 1.39 -9.04 -7.90
N ASP A 114 0.32 -8.66 -8.58
CA ASP A 114 0.07 -7.27 -9.03
C ASP A 114 -0.57 -6.43 -7.93
N THR A 115 0.03 -6.47 -6.73
CA THR A 115 -0.38 -5.64 -5.59
C THR A 115 0.85 -5.01 -4.95
N SER A 116 0.71 -3.77 -4.49
CA SER A 116 1.75 -3.09 -3.72
C SER A 116 1.66 -3.55 -2.26
N ASN A 117 2.75 -4.11 -1.73
CA ASN A 117 2.81 -4.51 -0.33
C ASN A 117 4.25 -4.67 0.16
N GLY A 118 4.43 -4.53 1.46
CA GLY A 118 5.64 -4.86 2.22
C GLY A 118 5.27 -5.73 3.42
N SER A 119 6.22 -6.55 3.89
CA SER A 119 6.05 -7.22 5.19
C SER A 119 7.39 -7.55 5.84
N ALA A 120 7.46 -7.33 7.14
CA ALA A 120 8.58 -7.68 7.98
C ALA A 120 8.20 -8.83 8.94
N SER A 121 9.17 -9.71 9.20
CA SER A 121 9.08 -10.74 10.22
C SER A 121 10.43 -10.91 10.90
N VAL A 122 10.42 -11.14 12.21
CA VAL A 122 11.64 -11.32 13.02
C VAL A 122 11.90 -12.79 13.36
N ALA A 123 10.97 -13.68 13.00
CA ALA A 123 11.07 -15.13 13.26
C ALA A 123 10.73 -15.93 11.99
N PRO A 124 11.47 -17.03 11.70
CA PRO A 124 12.59 -17.58 12.46
C PRO A 124 13.91 -16.79 12.27
N TYR A 125 13.93 -15.81 11.38
CA TYR A 125 15.02 -14.85 11.17
C TYR A 125 14.44 -13.52 10.66
N PRO A 126 15.17 -12.40 10.79
CA PRO A 126 14.76 -11.10 10.27
C PRO A 126 14.62 -11.18 8.76
N ARG A 127 13.40 -10.92 8.28
CA ARG A 127 13.05 -11.01 6.87
C ARG A 127 12.11 -9.88 6.48
N VAL A 128 12.44 -9.21 5.39
CA VAL A 128 11.59 -8.26 4.70
C VAL A 128 11.19 -8.84 3.35
N VAL A 129 9.91 -8.76 2.99
CA VAL A 129 9.40 -9.12 1.67
C VAL A 129 8.75 -7.89 1.04
N VAL A 130 9.16 -7.54 -0.17
CA VAL A 130 8.65 -6.39 -0.92
C VAL A 130 8.02 -6.88 -2.23
N TYR A 131 6.77 -6.49 -2.47
CA TYR A 131 6.10 -6.70 -3.74
C TYR A 131 6.37 -5.53 -4.68
N ALA A 132 7.02 -5.82 -5.80
CA ALA A 132 7.58 -4.83 -6.72
C ALA A 132 6.52 -4.24 -7.69
N ARG A 133 5.45 -3.68 -7.11
CA ARG A 133 4.46 -2.84 -7.79
C ARG A 133 4.42 -1.46 -7.11
N PRO A 134 4.78 -0.36 -7.81
CA PRO A 134 4.68 0.99 -7.26
C PRO A 134 3.23 1.33 -6.83
N PRO A 135 3.01 1.99 -5.68
CA PRO A 135 1.68 2.23 -5.13
C PRO A 135 1.01 3.52 -5.63
N VAL A 136 1.05 3.77 -6.94
CA VAL A 136 0.64 5.08 -7.51
C VAL A 136 -0.85 5.39 -7.43
N GLU A 137 -1.72 4.38 -7.35
CA GLU A 137 -3.17 4.57 -7.23
C GLU A 137 -3.67 4.49 -5.77
N GLY A 138 -2.78 4.14 -4.84
CA GLY A 138 -3.12 3.94 -3.44
C GLY A 138 -3.24 5.27 -2.70
N ARG A 139 -4.45 5.75 -2.41
CA ARG A 139 -4.70 7.05 -1.75
C ARG A 139 -3.76 7.40 -0.58
N ALA A 140 -3.47 6.44 0.31
CA ALA A 140 -2.59 6.69 1.46
C ALA A 140 -1.09 6.52 1.12
N LEU A 141 -0.77 5.71 0.12
CA LEU A 141 0.61 5.34 -0.23
C LEU A 141 1.17 6.13 -1.39
N SER A 142 0.36 6.97 -2.04
CA SER A 142 0.73 7.71 -3.25
C SER A 142 1.77 8.78 -2.95
N PHE A 143 1.73 9.44 -1.79
CA PHE A 143 2.67 10.51 -1.46
C PHE A 143 4.05 9.93 -1.09
N HIS A 144 4.95 9.79 -2.07
CA HIS A 144 6.30 9.25 -1.89
C HIS A 144 7.30 9.89 -2.86
N ASP A 145 8.55 10.07 -2.42
CA ASP A 145 9.66 10.48 -3.31
C ASP A 145 10.31 9.27 -4.00
N ASP A 146 10.44 8.18 -3.27
CA ASP A 146 10.89 6.89 -3.80
C ASP A 146 10.14 5.77 -3.07
N TRP A 147 9.18 5.12 -3.75
CA TRP A 147 8.36 4.07 -3.12
C TRP A 147 9.20 2.92 -2.55
N LEU A 148 10.35 2.62 -3.15
CA LEU A 148 11.21 1.53 -2.69
C LEU A 148 11.98 1.92 -1.42
N ASP A 149 12.45 3.17 -1.34
CA ASP A 149 13.05 3.69 -0.10
C ASP A 149 12.02 3.74 1.01
N LEU A 150 10.86 4.30 0.71
CA LEU A 150 9.73 4.41 1.63
C LEU A 150 9.36 3.05 2.25
N VAL A 151 9.11 2.02 1.42
CA VAL A 151 8.74 0.69 1.93
C VAL A 151 9.90 0.02 2.67
N ILE A 152 11.15 0.18 2.22
CA ILE A 152 12.30 -0.43 2.91
C ILE A 152 12.51 0.22 4.29
N VAL A 153 12.43 1.55 4.41
CA VAL A 153 12.51 2.24 5.70
C VAL A 153 11.40 1.77 6.64
N HIS A 154 10.15 1.68 6.16
CA HIS A 154 9.02 1.20 6.95
C HIS A 154 9.23 -0.24 7.46
N GLU A 155 9.60 -1.16 6.58
CA GLU A 155 9.80 -2.56 6.94
C GLU A 155 11.06 -2.77 7.82
N LEU A 156 12.12 -1.97 7.64
CA LEU A 156 13.29 -2.03 8.53
C LEU A 156 12.98 -1.46 9.91
N ALA A 157 12.16 -0.42 10.02
CA ALA A 157 11.69 0.05 11.33
C ALA A 157 10.98 -1.08 12.08
N HIS A 158 10.14 -1.88 11.40
CA HIS A 158 9.56 -3.10 11.98
C HIS A 158 10.61 -4.09 12.45
N ILE A 159 11.66 -4.38 11.65
CA ILE A 159 12.73 -5.29 12.07
C ILE A 159 13.39 -4.79 13.36
N LEU A 160 13.78 -3.51 13.42
CA LEU A 160 14.47 -2.93 14.58
C LEU A 160 13.62 -3.05 15.85
N HIS A 161 12.37 -2.58 15.80
CA HIS A 161 11.55 -2.50 17.01
C HIS A 161 10.96 -3.83 17.46
N LEU A 162 10.55 -4.68 16.52
CA LEU A 162 9.97 -5.99 16.84
C LEU A 162 11.03 -6.98 17.28
N ASP A 163 12.26 -6.86 16.78
CA ASP A 163 13.35 -7.75 17.18
C ASP A 163 13.90 -7.39 18.55
N ARG A 164 13.69 -6.16 19.04
CA ARG A 164 14.24 -5.75 20.33
C ARG A 164 13.63 -6.57 21.48
N ALA A 165 14.49 -7.26 22.23
CA ALA A 165 14.12 -8.04 23.40
C ALA A 165 15.19 -7.92 24.50
N ALA A 166 14.76 -7.52 25.69
CA ALA A 166 15.59 -7.34 26.86
C ALA A 166 15.02 -8.13 28.06
N GLY A 167 15.69 -8.05 29.20
CA GLY A 167 15.22 -8.70 30.44
C GLY A 167 14.97 -10.22 30.27
N PRO A 168 13.90 -10.77 30.89
CA PRO A 168 13.59 -12.19 30.79
C PRO A 168 13.34 -12.67 29.35
N GLY A 169 12.68 -11.84 28.52
CA GLY A 169 12.44 -12.15 27.11
C GLY A 169 13.75 -12.31 26.32
N GLY A 170 14.70 -11.41 26.55
CA GLY A 170 16.05 -11.50 25.98
C GLY A 170 16.81 -12.74 26.43
N VAL A 171 16.71 -13.15 27.70
CA VAL A 171 17.31 -14.41 28.20
C VAL A 171 16.69 -15.62 27.50
N LEU A 172 15.37 -15.67 27.38
CA LEU A 172 14.67 -16.75 26.69
C LEU A 172 15.04 -16.81 25.21
N ARG A 173 15.15 -15.66 24.54
CA ARG A 173 15.58 -15.58 23.13
C ARG A 173 17.02 -16.04 22.93
N ARG A 174 17.93 -15.83 23.89
CA ARG A 174 19.29 -16.38 23.84
C ARG A 174 19.33 -17.90 24.02
N LEU A 175 18.45 -18.46 24.85
CA LEU A 175 18.43 -19.90 25.15
C LEU A 175 17.72 -20.73 24.06
N PHE A 176 16.59 -20.25 23.56
CA PHE A 176 15.75 -21.00 22.61
C PHE A 176 15.83 -20.47 21.18
N GLY A 177 16.53 -19.35 20.96
CA GLY A 177 16.62 -18.69 19.66
C GLY A 177 15.33 -17.94 19.29
N ARG A 178 15.20 -17.68 17.99
CA ARG A 178 14.06 -16.98 17.37
C ARG A 178 12.89 -17.93 17.08
N VAL A 179 12.23 -18.40 18.14
CA VAL A 179 11.03 -19.23 18.01
C VAL A 179 9.86 -18.42 17.42
N PRO A 180 8.94 -19.02 16.64
CA PRO A 180 7.79 -18.34 16.06
C PRO A 180 6.68 -18.10 17.10
N ALA A 181 7.01 -17.39 18.18
CA ALA A 181 6.10 -16.97 19.24
C ALA A 181 6.32 -15.47 19.50
N THR A 182 5.29 -14.72 19.88
CA THR A 182 5.40 -13.28 20.17
C THR A 182 5.98 -13.05 21.57
N TRP A 183 5.16 -12.74 22.56
CA TRP A 183 5.56 -12.63 23.96
C TRP A 183 5.90 -14.03 24.54
N PRO A 184 7.01 -14.22 25.28
CA PRO A 184 7.99 -13.23 25.74
C PRO A 184 9.21 -12.99 24.83
N PHE A 185 9.34 -13.71 23.72
CA PHE A 185 10.54 -13.70 22.88
C PHE A 185 10.71 -12.42 22.05
N PHE A 186 9.60 -11.85 21.59
CA PHE A 186 9.51 -10.60 20.84
C PHE A 186 8.43 -9.71 21.47
N PRO A 187 8.76 -8.97 22.53
CA PRO A 187 7.79 -8.16 23.27
C PRO A 187 7.12 -7.08 22.41
N GLY A 188 7.88 -6.47 21.50
CA GLY A 188 7.35 -5.49 20.54
C GLY A 188 6.20 -6.06 19.69
N SER A 189 6.27 -7.33 19.29
CA SER A 189 5.22 -8.01 18.52
C SER A 189 3.93 -8.26 19.28
N ALA A 190 3.92 -8.09 20.61
CA ALA A 190 2.72 -8.18 21.43
C ALA A 190 2.05 -6.82 21.67
N THR A 191 2.60 -5.72 21.14
CA THR A 191 1.98 -4.40 21.24
C THR A 191 0.79 -4.27 20.26
N PRO A 192 -0.18 -3.37 20.51
CA PRO A 192 -1.28 -3.14 19.59
C PRO A 192 -0.80 -2.63 18.23
N ARG A 193 -1.58 -2.91 17.18
CA ARG A 193 -1.20 -2.56 15.80
C ARG A 193 -0.92 -1.07 15.59
N TRP A 194 -1.62 -0.17 16.29
CA TRP A 194 -1.34 1.28 16.15
C TRP A 194 0.07 1.64 16.63
N VAL A 195 0.64 0.90 17.59
CA VAL A 195 2.03 1.07 18.01
C VAL A 195 2.94 0.55 16.90
N ILE A 196 2.71 -0.70 16.46
CA ILE A 196 3.57 -1.39 15.49
C ILE A 196 3.64 -0.61 14.16
N GLU A 197 2.48 -0.30 13.59
CA GLU A 197 2.32 0.35 12.29
C GLU A 197 2.56 1.85 12.38
N GLY A 198 2.11 2.49 13.47
CA GLY A 198 2.24 3.93 13.66
C GLY A 198 3.69 4.36 13.82
N LEU A 199 4.49 3.62 14.59
CA LEU A 199 5.92 3.87 14.76
C LEU A 199 6.65 3.75 13.42
N ALA A 200 6.43 2.66 12.69
CA ALA A 200 7.08 2.44 11.40
C ALA A 200 6.68 3.51 10.37
N THR A 201 5.41 3.91 10.34
CA THR A 201 4.92 5.00 9.47
C THR A 201 5.48 6.37 9.84
N TRP A 202 5.75 6.59 11.13
CA TRP A 202 6.40 7.81 11.59
C TRP A 202 7.85 7.88 11.10
N TYR A 203 8.63 6.81 11.25
CA TYR A 203 10.00 6.74 10.72
C TYR A 203 10.05 6.78 9.20
N GLU A 204 9.13 6.11 8.52
CA GLU A 204 8.94 6.21 7.08
C GLU A 204 8.83 7.69 6.66
N SER A 205 7.97 8.44 7.35
CA SER A 205 7.70 9.82 6.97
C SER A 205 8.85 10.75 7.32
N SER A 206 9.39 10.63 8.53
CA SER A 206 10.45 11.51 9.04
C SER A 206 11.79 11.29 8.35
N LEU A 207 12.12 10.07 7.92
CA LEU A 207 13.43 9.76 7.32
C LEU A 207 13.45 9.85 5.79
N THR A 208 12.30 9.86 5.13
CA THR A 208 12.23 10.03 3.67
C THR A 208 11.79 11.42 3.25
N GLY A 209 11.26 12.24 4.18
CA GLY A 209 10.70 13.56 3.86
C GLY A 209 9.44 13.50 2.98
N SER A 210 8.87 12.30 2.83
CA SER A 210 7.64 11.99 2.09
C SER A 210 6.91 10.87 2.83
N GLY A 211 5.75 10.43 2.38
CA GLY A 211 5.03 9.33 3.01
C GLY A 211 3.71 9.73 3.65
N ARG A 212 3.17 8.80 4.44
CA ARG A 212 1.76 8.83 4.84
C ARG A 212 1.38 9.98 5.79
N ILE A 213 2.31 10.47 6.60
CA ILE A 213 2.06 11.62 7.49
C ILE A 213 2.05 12.93 6.68
N GLU A 214 2.94 13.03 5.69
CA GLU A 214 3.07 14.22 4.83
C GLU A 214 1.92 14.31 3.79
N GLY A 215 1.27 13.18 3.50
CA GLY A 215 0.08 13.11 2.66
C GLY A 215 -1.20 13.64 3.33
N SER A 216 -2.14 14.13 2.53
CA SER A 216 -3.40 14.73 3.02
C SER A 216 -4.46 13.74 3.53
N VAL A 217 -4.29 12.44 3.27
CA VAL A 217 -5.33 11.43 3.51
C VAL A 217 -5.51 11.12 5.00
N PHE A 218 -4.43 11.03 5.77
CA PHE A 218 -4.54 10.73 7.20
C PHE A 218 -5.08 11.94 7.98
N ASP A 219 -4.67 13.16 7.64
CA ASP A 219 -5.28 14.39 8.17
C ASP A 219 -6.78 14.43 7.87
N MET A 220 -7.19 14.14 6.63
CA MET A 220 -8.60 14.06 6.26
C MET A 220 -9.36 13.06 7.14
N TYR A 221 -8.80 11.86 7.38
CA TYR A 221 -9.45 10.84 8.22
C TYR A 221 -9.69 11.34 9.64
N LEU A 222 -8.67 11.92 10.28
CA LEU A 222 -8.79 12.41 11.66
C LEU A 222 -9.69 13.65 11.75
N ARG A 223 -9.56 14.61 10.83
CA ARG A 223 -10.42 15.81 10.79
C ARG A 223 -11.89 15.44 10.63
N THR A 224 -12.22 14.55 9.70
CA THR A 224 -13.60 14.09 9.50
C THR A 224 -14.11 13.32 10.72
N ALA A 225 -13.30 12.46 11.34
CA ALA A 225 -13.67 11.75 12.56
C ALA A 225 -13.92 12.72 13.73
N ALA A 226 -13.09 13.76 13.86
CA ALA A 226 -13.23 14.81 14.88
C ALA A 226 -14.52 15.62 14.72
N LEU A 227 -14.79 16.11 13.52
CA LEU A 227 -16.02 16.86 13.21
C LEU A 227 -17.28 16.01 13.40
N ALA A 228 -17.19 14.70 13.17
CA ALA A 228 -18.29 13.77 13.42
C ALA A 228 -18.44 13.35 14.89
N GLY A 229 -17.56 13.78 15.81
CA GLY A 229 -17.54 13.33 17.20
C GLY A 229 -17.20 11.85 17.37
N ARG A 230 -16.39 11.29 16.47
CA ARG A 230 -16.05 9.86 16.34
C ARG A 230 -14.54 9.60 16.37
N LEU A 231 -13.74 10.48 16.96
CA LEU A 231 -12.33 10.18 17.20
C LEU A 231 -12.20 8.97 18.12
N GLU A 232 -11.29 8.07 17.75
CA GLU A 232 -11.01 6.84 18.51
C GLU A 232 -10.33 7.17 19.83
N ARG A 233 -10.81 6.53 20.91
CA ARG A 233 -10.04 6.41 22.14
C ARG A 233 -8.91 5.38 21.98
N VAL A 234 -7.92 5.43 22.84
CA VAL A 234 -6.76 4.51 22.81
C VAL A 234 -7.16 3.03 22.90
N ASP A 235 -8.24 2.69 23.64
CA ASP A 235 -8.76 1.32 23.73
C ASP A 235 -9.39 0.86 22.40
N GLN A 236 -10.08 1.76 21.70
CA GLN A 236 -10.69 1.47 20.40
C GLN A 236 -9.63 1.32 19.30
N ALA A 237 -8.60 2.18 19.34
CA ALA A 237 -7.48 2.11 18.41
C ALA A 237 -6.61 0.85 18.62
N SER A 238 -6.62 0.30 19.84
CA SER A 238 -5.90 -0.94 20.18
C SER A 238 -6.59 -2.20 19.70
N GLY A 239 -7.90 -2.15 19.45
CA GLY A 239 -8.70 -3.28 18.96
C GLY A 239 -8.78 -3.37 17.44
N GLU A 240 -9.22 -4.52 16.94
CA GLU A 240 -9.60 -4.67 15.54
C GLU A 240 -11.02 -4.19 15.28
N THR A 241 -11.28 -3.76 14.04
CA THR A 241 -12.55 -3.16 13.66
C THR A 241 -12.91 -3.46 12.21
N ALA A 242 -14.20 -3.66 11.96
CA ALA A 242 -14.72 -3.68 10.60
C ALA A 242 -15.05 -2.26 10.09
N LEU A 243 -15.18 -1.29 11.00
CA LEU A 243 -15.60 0.07 10.70
C LEU A 243 -14.53 0.80 9.90
N TRP A 244 -14.96 1.56 8.90
CA TRP A 244 -14.07 2.44 8.14
C TRP A 244 -13.32 3.41 9.09
N PRO A 245 -12.02 3.68 8.88
CA PRO A 245 -11.18 3.26 7.75
C PRO A 245 -10.46 1.90 7.97
N ALA A 246 -10.91 1.11 8.95
CA ALA A 246 -10.49 -0.26 9.24
C ALA A 246 -8.96 -0.44 9.26
N GLY A 247 -8.40 -1.15 8.28
CA GLY A 247 -6.97 -1.46 8.21
C GLY A 247 -6.05 -0.24 8.11
N GLN A 248 -6.58 0.93 7.75
CA GLN A 248 -5.80 2.18 7.74
C GLN A 248 -5.69 2.84 9.11
N ARG A 249 -6.52 2.45 10.08
CA ARG A 249 -6.58 3.07 11.40
C ARG A 249 -5.26 2.95 12.18
N PRO A 250 -4.60 1.79 12.27
CA PRO A 250 -3.33 1.67 12.98
C PRO A 250 -2.27 2.65 12.47
N TYR A 251 -2.22 2.82 11.15
CA TYR A 251 -1.32 3.75 10.49
C TYR A 251 -1.71 5.20 10.77
N ALA A 252 -2.96 5.58 10.50
CA ALA A 252 -3.40 6.97 10.62
C ALA A 252 -3.38 7.48 12.08
N TRP A 253 -4.00 6.76 13.01
CA TRP A 253 -4.03 7.19 14.40
C TRP A 253 -2.68 7.03 15.07
N GLY A 254 -1.99 5.91 14.85
CA GLY A 254 -0.72 5.65 15.50
C GLY A 254 0.38 6.62 15.07
N SER A 255 0.53 6.84 13.77
CA SER A 255 1.60 7.68 13.22
C SER A 255 1.43 9.16 13.55
N LEU A 256 0.20 9.68 13.44
CA LEU A 256 -0.11 11.07 13.80
C LEU A 256 -0.06 11.31 15.32
N PHE A 257 -0.41 10.30 16.13
CA PHE A 257 -0.17 10.36 17.58
C PHE A 257 1.32 10.43 17.88
N PHE A 258 2.14 9.56 17.28
CA PHE A 258 3.59 9.60 17.49
C PHE A 258 4.24 10.88 16.97
N ALA A 259 3.78 11.41 15.84
CA ALA A 259 4.23 12.72 15.35
C ALA A 259 4.01 13.81 16.39
N TRP A 260 2.78 13.91 16.93
CA TRP A 260 2.44 14.88 17.97
C TRP A 260 3.20 14.65 19.27
N LEU A 261 3.34 13.39 19.69
CA LEU A 261 4.01 13.02 20.94
C LEU A 261 5.51 13.33 20.88
N LEU A 262 6.18 13.00 19.77
CA LEU A 262 7.61 13.16 19.61
C LEU A 262 8.01 14.61 19.29
N ASP A 263 7.13 15.42 18.69
CA ASP A 263 7.31 16.87 18.60
C ASP A 263 7.39 17.50 20.01
N ARG A 264 6.55 17.02 20.94
CA ARG A 264 6.50 17.51 22.32
C ARG A 264 7.63 17.00 23.21
N HIS A 265 8.02 15.73 23.08
CA HIS A 265 8.94 15.06 24.00
C HIS A 265 10.34 14.81 23.42
N GLY A 266 10.51 15.01 22.11
CA GLY A 266 11.74 14.76 21.35
C GLY A 266 11.79 13.37 20.70
N GLY A 267 12.26 13.32 19.45
CA GLY A 267 12.34 12.09 18.65
C GLY A 267 13.10 10.93 19.30
N ALA A 268 14.18 11.22 20.01
CA ALA A 268 15.01 10.22 20.69
C ALA A 268 14.26 9.37 21.73
N ARG A 269 13.12 9.87 22.25
CA ARG A 269 12.30 9.14 23.22
C ARG A 269 11.62 7.89 22.66
N MET A 270 11.56 7.76 21.33
CA MET A 270 11.05 6.54 20.71
C MET A 270 11.92 5.33 21.03
N ALA A 271 13.25 5.51 21.08
CA ALA A 271 14.20 4.47 21.49
C ALA A 271 13.95 4.03 22.94
N ASP A 272 13.85 5.00 23.86
CA ASP A 272 13.54 4.77 25.28
C ASP A 272 12.25 3.95 25.44
N PHE A 273 11.21 4.27 24.65
CA PHE A 273 9.93 3.57 24.68
C PHE A 273 10.06 2.11 24.23
N VAL A 274 10.79 1.85 23.14
CA VAL A 274 10.98 0.50 22.62
C VAL A 274 11.83 -0.35 23.58
N GLU A 275 12.84 0.23 24.20
CA GLU A 275 13.61 -0.45 25.26
C GLU A 275 12.74 -0.79 26.47
N ALA A 276 11.88 0.15 26.90
CA ALA A 276 10.95 -0.09 28.00
C ALA A 276 9.94 -1.20 27.68
N VAL A 277 9.44 -1.29 26.44
CA VAL A 277 8.59 -2.40 25.97
C VAL A 277 9.38 -3.72 25.94
N ALA A 278 10.60 -3.70 25.40
CA ALA A 278 11.45 -4.88 25.29
C ALA A 278 11.82 -5.49 26.66
N GLY A 279 11.87 -4.68 27.72
CA GLY A 279 12.20 -5.12 29.08
C GLY A 279 11.01 -5.62 29.91
N GLN A 280 9.77 -5.49 29.44
CA GLN A 280 8.60 -5.89 30.22
C GLN A 280 8.57 -7.40 30.42
N TRP A 281 8.08 -7.91 31.56
CA TRP A 281 7.73 -9.34 31.76
C TRP A 281 6.21 -9.59 31.72
N ILE A 282 5.43 -8.55 31.97
CA ILE A 282 3.98 -8.61 31.92
C ILE A 282 3.56 -7.87 30.64
N PRO A 283 2.92 -8.55 29.67
CA PRO A 283 2.58 -7.94 28.39
C PRO A 283 1.49 -6.87 28.55
N TYR A 284 1.30 -6.07 27.49
CA TYR A 284 0.25 -5.05 27.39
C TYR A 284 0.34 -3.89 28.39
N ARG A 285 1.50 -3.67 29.04
CA ARG A 285 1.72 -2.54 29.96
C ARG A 285 2.24 -1.30 29.23
N LEU A 286 1.56 -0.88 28.16
CA LEU A 286 1.97 0.28 27.35
C LEU A 286 2.07 1.56 28.18
N ASN A 287 1.12 1.81 29.08
CA ASN A 287 1.17 2.96 29.97
C ASN A 287 2.36 2.92 30.96
N ALA A 288 2.92 1.74 31.25
CA ALA A 288 4.15 1.66 32.04
C ALA A 288 5.35 2.06 31.19
N ALA A 289 5.51 1.45 30.00
CA ALA A 289 6.57 1.80 29.06
C ALA A 289 6.54 3.29 28.67
N ALA A 290 5.34 3.84 28.46
CA ALA A 290 5.17 5.26 28.17
C ALA A 290 5.62 6.16 29.33
N ARG A 291 5.34 5.77 30.59
CA ARG A 291 5.80 6.54 31.75
C ARG A 291 7.31 6.50 31.90
N ASP A 292 7.92 5.36 31.61
CA ASP A 292 9.38 5.20 31.67
C ASP A 292 10.08 6.06 30.60
N ALA A 293 9.52 6.12 29.38
CA ALA A 293 10.12 6.84 28.26
C ALA A 293 9.76 8.33 28.18
N PHE A 294 8.50 8.67 28.39
CA PHE A 294 7.95 10.03 28.20
C PHE A 294 7.56 10.72 29.52
N GLY A 295 7.70 10.05 30.67
CA GLY A 295 7.30 10.59 31.98
C GLY A 295 5.78 10.63 32.21
N THR A 296 4.98 10.09 31.30
CA THR A 296 3.51 10.23 31.24
C THR A 296 2.87 8.97 30.65
N SER A 297 1.56 8.79 30.82
CA SER A 297 0.86 7.63 30.25
C SER A 297 0.36 7.91 28.83
N PHE A 298 0.37 6.90 27.96
CA PHE A 298 -0.26 7.03 26.64
C PHE A 298 -1.74 7.34 26.74
N SER A 299 -2.45 6.85 27.76
CA SER A 299 -3.87 7.19 27.93
C SER A 299 -4.10 8.69 28.17
N ASP A 300 -3.17 9.38 28.83
CA ASP A 300 -3.28 10.82 29.08
C ASP A 300 -2.85 11.63 27.86
N GLU A 301 -1.72 11.27 27.25
CA GLU A 301 -1.24 11.93 26.03
C GLU A 301 -2.20 11.74 24.86
N TRP A 302 -2.80 10.55 24.71
CA TRP A 302 -3.80 10.31 23.67
C TRP A 302 -5.02 11.21 23.84
N ARG A 303 -5.49 11.40 25.08
CA ARG A 303 -6.63 12.28 25.38
C ARG A 303 -6.31 13.72 24.97
N MET A 304 -5.15 14.22 25.42
CA MET A 304 -4.66 15.57 25.08
C MET A 304 -4.52 15.76 23.57
N TRP A 305 -3.98 14.76 22.87
CA TRP A 305 -3.87 14.77 21.43
C TRP A 305 -5.23 14.77 20.73
N THR A 306 -6.17 13.90 21.13
CA THR A 306 -7.50 13.89 20.50
C THR A 306 -8.29 15.19 20.74
N ASP A 307 -8.07 15.84 21.89
CA ASP A 307 -8.63 17.16 22.20
C ASP A 307 -8.04 18.22 21.27
N SER A 308 -6.71 18.21 21.06
CA SER A 308 -6.04 19.15 20.15
C SER A 308 -6.48 18.96 18.69
N VAL A 309 -6.61 17.72 18.22
CA VAL A 309 -7.16 17.39 16.89
C VAL A 309 -8.59 17.92 16.74
N SER A 310 -9.41 17.78 17.79
CA SER A 310 -10.79 18.28 17.78
C SER A 310 -10.87 19.80 17.69
N VAL A 311 -9.96 20.52 18.36
CA VAL A 311 -9.89 21.98 18.27
C VAL A 311 -9.44 22.39 16.86
N ALA A 312 -8.33 21.85 16.36
CA ALA A 312 -7.80 22.17 15.04
C ALA A 312 -8.81 21.88 13.92
N ALA A 313 -9.54 20.77 14.00
CA ALA A 313 -10.56 20.41 13.03
C ALA A 313 -11.72 21.43 12.96
N ARG A 314 -12.16 21.96 14.12
CA ARG A 314 -13.22 22.98 14.17
C ARG A 314 -12.74 24.33 13.67
N GLU A 315 -11.52 24.71 14.02
CA GLU A 315 -10.90 25.94 13.51
C GLU A 315 -10.79 25.89 11.98
N GLU A 316 -10.32 24.76 11.43
CA GLU A 316 -10.22 24.59 9.98
C GLU A 316 -11.58 24.62 9.29
N ALA A 317 -12.58 23.94 9.85
CA ALA A 317 -13.95 23.99 9.33
C ALA A 317 -14.50 25.44 9.33
N GLY A 318 -14.21 26.21 10.38
CA GLY A 318 -14.55 27.63 10.46
C GLY A 318 -13.85 28.47 9.38
N ARG A 319 -12.55 28.24 9.12
CA ARG A 319 -11.81 28.92 8.05
C ARG A 319 -12.41 28.62 6.68
N ILE A 320 -12.70 27.35 6.39
CA ILE A 320 -13.29 26.94 5.11
C ILE A 320 -14.65 27.60 4.89
N ALA A 321 -15.51 27.60 5.93
CA ALA A 321 -16.84 28.21 5.87
C ALA A 321 -16.81 29.72 5.56
N THR A 322 -15.71 30.42 5.86
CA THR A 322 -15.55 31.85 5.50
C THR A 322 -15.08 32.09 4.07
N ARG A 323 -14.52 31.07 3.40
CA ARG A 323 -13.94 31.19 2.05
C ARG A 323 -14.87 30.69 0.95
N SER A 324 -15.73 29.72 1.26
CA SER A 324 -16.74 29.19 0.34
C SER A 324 -17.89 28.59 1.13
N GLU A 325 -19.10 28.73 0.63
CA GLU A 325 -20.17 27.82 1.01
C GLU A 325 -19.78 26.43 0.51
N LEU A 326 -19.77 25.44 1.40
CA LEU A 326 -19.60 24.06 0.98
C LEU A 326 -20.92 23.62 0.33
N GLU A 327 -20.87 23.30 -0.95
CA GLU A 327 -22.01 22.72 -1.66
C GLU A 327 -22.52 21.49 -0.91
N PRO A 328 -23.85 21.35 -0.71
CA PRO A 328 -24.42 20.17 -0.09
C PRO A 328 -24.01 18.91 -0.86
N VAL A 329 -23.35 17.98 -0.17
CA VAL A 329 -22.99 16.69 -0.77
C VAL A 329 -24.19 15.76 -0.72
N GLU A 330 -24.66 15.33 -1.89
CA GLU A 330 -25.63 14.25 -2.00
C GLU A 330 -24.91 12.89 -1.99
N LEU A 331 -25.34 11.98 -1.10
CA LEU A 331 -24.85 10.61 -1.10
C LEU A 331 -25.59 9.80 -2.16
N LEU A 332 -24.91 9.48 -3.25
CA LEU A 332 -25.45 8.67 -4.35
C LEU A 332 -25.69 7.20 -3.97
N THR A 333 -25.06 6.71 -2.90
CA THR A 333 -25.08 5.30 -2.52
C THR A 333 -24.94 5.09 -1.02
N ARG A 334 -25.60 4.06 -0.47
CA ARG A 334 -25.51 3.69 0.97
C ARG A 334 -25.14 2.21 1.17
N GLY A 335 -24.67 1.88 2.38
CA GLY A 335 -24.63 0.49 2.87
C GLY A 335 -23.40 -0.36 2.54
N ALA A 336 -22.35 0.18 1.91
CA ALA A 336 -21.12 -0.56 1.64
C ALA A 336 -19.92 -0.04 2.45
N ARG A 337 -18.96 -0.93 2.68
CA ARG A 337 -17.70 -0.65 3.39
C ARG A 337 -16.72 0.10 2.49
N GLN A 338 -16.72 -0.23 1.20
CA GLN A 338 -16.02 0.49 0.15
C GLN A 338 -16.91 0.56 -1.09
N MET A 339 -17.04 1.78 -1.63
CA MET A 339 -17.60 2.04 -2.96
C MET A 339 -16.59 2.89 -3.71
N ARG A 340 -16.18 2.43 -4.88
CA ARG A 340 -15.13 3.07 -5.67
C ARG A 340 -15.56 3.23 -7.11
N ARG A 341 -14.94 4.21 -7.77
CA ARG A 341 -15.01 4.43 -9.22
C ARG A 341 -16.46 4.50 -9.74
N PRO A 342 -17.30 5.44 -9.27
CA PRO A 342 -18.60 5.65 -9.89
C PRO A 342 -18.42 6.02 -11.37
N ARG A 343 -19.16 5.34 -12.25
CA ARG A 343 -19.19 5.57 -13.70
C ARG A 343 -20.61 5.51 -14.22
N VAL A 344 -21.04 6.57 -14.88
CA VAL A 344 -22.35 6.64 -15.54
C VAL A 344 -22.25 5.95 -16.91
N SER A 345 -23.28 5.19 -17.29
CA SER A 345 -23.32 4.52 -18.59
C SER A 345 -23.39 5.53 -19.75
N PRO A 346 -23.00 5.14 -20.99
CA PRO A 346 -22.98 6.05 -22.13
C PRO A 346 -24.32 6.72 -22.46
N ASP A 347 -25.42 6.02 -22.17
CA ASP A 347 -26.80 6.52 -22.35
C ASP A 347 -27.33 7.33 -21.15
N GLY A 348 -26.53 7.48 -20.08
CA GLY A 348 -26.90 8.21 -18.87
C GLY A 348 -27.86 7.49 -17.93
N SER A 349 -28.35 6.29 -18.30
CA SER A 349 -29.46 5.62 -17.61
C SER A 349 -29.04 4.76 -16.42
N ARG A 350 -27.74 4.46 -16.28
CA ARG A 350 -27.21 3.58 -15.23
C ARG A 350 -25.95 4.15 -14.58
N LEU A 351 -25.75 3.80 -13.31
CA LEU A 351 -24.53 4.08 -12.55
C LEU A 351 -23.91 2.74 -12.13
N ALA A 352 -22.68 2.47 -12.54
CA ALA A 352 -21.90 1.36 -12.02
C ALA A 352 -20.93 1.84 -10.94
N VAL A 353 -20.74 1.00 -9.92
CA VAL A 353 -19.83 1.23 -8.78
C VAL A 353 -19.18 -0.08 -8.35
N ALA A 354 -17.87 -0.07 -8.12
CA ALA A 354 -17.18 -1.21 -7.52
C ALA A 354 -17.51 -1.25 -6.02
N ARG A 355 -18.10 -2.35 -5.55
CA ARG A 355 -18.68 -2.48 -4.20
C ARG A 355 -18.02 -3.63 -3.43
N ALA A 356 -17.62 -3.31 -2.19
CA ALA A 356 -17.31 -4.31 -1.17
C ALA A 356 -18.02 -3.90 0.13
N ASP A 357 -18.92 -4.74 0.64
CA ASP A 357 -19.72 -4.48 1.85
C ASP A 357 -19.25 -5.30 3.07
N GLY A 358 -18.34 -6.27 2.86
CA GLY A 358 -17.84 -7.16 3.91
C GLY A 358 -18.83 -8.26 4.31
N ARG A 359 -19.92 -8.45 3.57
CA ARG A 359 -20.97 -9.46 3.81
C ARG A 359 -21.23 -10.32 2.57
N SER A 360 -21.15 -9.71 1.40
CA SER A 360 -21.39 -10.32 0.09
C SER A 360 -20.07 -10.44 -0.68
N ASP A 361 -20.10 -11.21 -1.77
CA ASP A 361 -19.00 -11.22 -2.74
C ASP A 361 -18.71 -9.79 -3.23
N THR A 362 -17.45 -9.52 -3.58
CA THR A 362 -17.06 -8.25 -4.18
C THR A 362 -17.44 -8.23 -5.66
N GLY A 363 -17.80 -7.06 -6.19
CA GLY A 363 -18.29 -6.95 -7.56
C GLY A 363 -18.62 -5.52 -7.98
N LEU A 364 -19.13 -5.40 -9.20
CA LEU A 364 -19.68 -4.17 -9.76
C LEU A 364 -21.20 -4.17 -9.54
N SER A 365 -21.69 -3.21 -8.77
CA SER A 365 -23.11 -2.94 -8.61
C SER A 365 -23.56 -2.00 -9.71
N ILE A 366 -24.59 -2.38 -10.45
CA ILE A 366 -25.22 -1.57 -11.49
C ILE A 366 -26.53 -1.04 -10.92
N ARG A 367 -26.72 0.27 -11.01
CA ARG A 367 -27.83 1.01 -10.39
C ARG A 367 -28.57 1.81 -11.44
N ALA A 368 -29.86 2.03 -11.23
CA ALA A 368 -30.60 2.96 -12.07
C ALA A 368 -30.11 4.40 -11.82
N SER A 369 -29.82 5.14 -12.88
CA SER A 369 -29.48 6.57 -12.80
C SER A 369 -30.77 7.38 -12.79
N GLY A 370 -30.85 8.40 -11.92
CA GLY A 370 -31.98 9.31 -11.81
C GLY A 370 -32.45 9.55 -10.39
N THR A 371 -33.31 10.55 -10.22
CA THR A 371 -33.97 10.86 -8.94
C THR A 371 -35.21 9.99 -8.78
N SER A 372 -35.35 9.34 -7.62
CA SER A 372 -36.62 8.83 -7.13
C SER A 372 -37.69 9.93 -7.13
N GLY A 373 -38.98 9.58 -7.07
CA GLY A 373 -40.09 10.54 -7.05
C GLY A 373 -40.06 11.56 -5.90
N ALA A 374 -39.13 11.41 -4.94
CA ALA A 374 -38.89 12.32 -3.83
C ALA A 374 -37.70 13.30 -4.06
N GLY A 375 -37.06 13.28 -5.24
CA GLY A 375 -35.89 14.13 -5.54
C GLY A 375 -34.56 13.58 -5.00
N GLU A 376 -34.54 12.39 -4.41
CA GLU A 376 -33.31 11.71 -3.96
C GLU A 376 -32.76 10.80 -5.05
N ALA A 377 -31.44 10.71 -5.23
CA ALA A 377 -30.81 9.73 -6.10
C ALA A 377 -31.35 8.30 -5.86
N SER A 378 -31.69 7.60 -6.94
CA SER A 378 -32.17 6.21 -6.88
C SER A 378 -31.06 5.28 -6.38
N ASP A 379 -31.24 4.72 -5.18
CA ASP A 379 -30.37 3.69 -4.61
C ASP A 379 -30.85 2.27 -5.02
N GLN A 380 -31.47 2.13 -6.20
CA GLN A 380 -31.95 0.84 -6.69
C GLN A 380 -30.84 0.09 -7.43
N GLU A 381 -30.38 -1.03 -6.87
CA GLU A 381 -29.54 -2.00 -7.58
C GLU A 381 -30.39 -2.76 -8.60
N ILE A 382 -29.97 -2.73 -9.87
CA ILE A 382 -30.66 -3.37 -11.00
C ILE A 382 -29.80 -4.44 -11.67
N GLY A 383 -28.53 -4.57 -11.27
CA GLY A 383 -27.61 -5.56 -11.80
C GLY A 383 -26.37 -5.73 -10.93
N TRP A 384 -25.71 -6.88 -11.10
CA TRP A 384 -24.51 -7.25 -10.35
C TRP A 384 -23.56 -8.07 -11.21
N VAL A 385 -22.28 -7.71 -11.21
CA VAL A 385 -21.20 -8.46 -11.84
C VAL A 385 -20.19 -8.83 -10.76
N ARG A 386 -20.01 -10.12 -10.49
CA ARG A 386 -19.03 -10.58 -9.52
C ARG A 386 -17.62 -10.36 -10.07
N THR A 387 -16.69 -9.93 -9.21
CA THR A 387 -15.28 -9.75 -9.58
C THR A 387 -14.36 -10.32 -8.49
N ASN A 388 -13.13 -10.70 -8.87
CA ASN A 388 -12.11 -11.20 -7.94
C ASN A 388 -11.41 -10.08 -7.13
N GLY A 389 -12.18 -9.14 -6.59
CA GLY A 389 -11.69 -7.97 -5.85
C GLY A 389 -12.39 -6.68 -6.26
N LEU A 390 -12.00 -5.54 -5.67
CA LEU A 390 -12.53 -4.23 -6.05
C LEU A 390 -11.95 -3.81 -7.41
N ALA A 391 -12.64 -4.21 -8.47
CA ALA A 391 -12.21 -3.99 -9.84
C ALA A 391 -12.18 -2.52 -10.23
N ALA A 392 -11.16 -2.13 -11.01
CA ALA A 392 -11.27 -0.95 -11.85
C ALA A 392 -12.03 -1.34 -13.13
N PHE A 393 -12.86 -0.44 -13.64
CA PHE A 393 -13.75 -0.74 -14.75
C PHE A 393 -14.13 0.52 -15.52
N ASP A 394 -14.65 0.30 -16.72
CA ASP A 394 -15.28 1.31 -17.55
C ASP A 394 -16.47 0.73 -18.33
N TRP A 395 -17.34 1.60 -18.82
CA TRP A 395 -18.43 1.19 -19.71
C TRP A 395 -17.96 1.09 -21.16
N LEU A 396 -18.48 0.10 -21.88
CA LEU A 396 -18.36 0.04 -23.34
C LEU A 396 -19.56 0.73 -24.02
N PRO A 397 -19.42 1.17 -25.28
CA PRO A 397 -20.50 1.85 -26.00
C PRO A 397 -21.79 1.03 -26.17
N ASP A 398 -21.67 -0.30 -26.15
CA ASP A 398 -22.79 -1.23 -26.22
C ASP A 398 -23.56 -1.37 -24.89
N GLY A 399 -23.07 -0.73 -23.82
CA GLY A 399 -23.63 -0.81 -22.47
C GLY A 399 -23.16 -2.03 -21.67
N GLY A 400 -22.14 -2.75 -22.14
CA GLY A 400 -21.37 -3.73 -21.39
C GLY A 400 -20.32 -3.07 -20.48
N LEU A 401 -19.64 -3.88 -19.68
CA LEU A 401 -18.58 -3.42 -18.76
C LEU A 401 -17.25 -4.08 -19.10
N LEU A 402 -16.21 -3.25 -19.23
CA LEU A 402 -14.82 -3.66 -19.30
C LEU A 402 -14.22 -3.50 -17.90
N PHE A 403 -13.63 -4.54 -17.33
CA PHE A 403 -13.08 -4.48 -15.97
C PHE A 403 -11.81 -5.30 -15.81
N SER A 404 -10.98 -4.91 -14.86
CA SER A 404 -9.81 -5.67 -14.42
C SER A 404 -10.16 -6.55 -13.22
N GLN A 405 -9.63 -7.76 -13.18
CA GLN A 405 -9.67 -8.59 -11.97
C GLN A 405 -8.43 -9.45 -11.83
N PHE A 406 -8.19 -9.93 -10.61
CA PHE A 406 -7.06 -10.80 -10.31
C PHE A 406 -7.34 -12.25 -10.71
N GLU A 407 -6.41 -12.82 -11.47
CA GLU A 407 -6.43 -14.20 -11.91
C GLU A 407 -5.16 -14.93 -11.51
N ARG A 408 -5.32 -16.23 -11.23
CA ARG A 408 -4.19 -17.09 -10.88
C ARG A 408 -3.48 -17.54 -12.15
N GLU A 409 -2.20 -17.21 -12.26
CA GLU A 409 -1.31 -17.82 -13.24
C GLU A 409 -0.53 -18.96 -12.57
N GLY A 410 -1.13 -20.15 -12.63
CA GLY A 410 -0.65 -21.29 -11.85
C GLY A 410 -0.82 -21.07 -10.33
N PRO A 411 -0.10 -21.83 -9.50
CA PRO A 411 -0.32 -21.82 -8.05
C PRO A 411 0.33 -20.64 -7.30
N TRP A 412 1.31 -19.96 -7.92
CA TRP A 412 2.21 -19.02 -7.23
C TRP A 412 2.10 -17.57 -7.70
N ARG A 413 1.28 -17.27 -8.72
CA ARG A 413 1.18 -15.92 -9.29
C ARG A 413 -0.26 -15.43 -9.30
N LEU A 414 -0.44 -14.14 -9.09
CA LEU A 414 -1.75 -13.48 -9.09
C LEU A 414 -1.65 -12.18 -9.88
N TYR A 415 -2.16 -12.19 -11.10
CA TYR A 415 -2.01 -11.10 -12.05
C TYR A 415 -3.35 -10.48 -12.44
N GLY A 416 -3.31 -9.19 -12.76
CA GLY A 416 -4.48 -8.50 -13.29
C GLY A 416 -4.72 -8.86 -14.76
N ASP A 417 -5.96 -9.16 -15.12
CA ASP A 417 -6.39 -9.36 -16.51
C ASP A 417 -7.72 -8.65 -16.79
N LEU A 418 -7.94 -8.31 -18.06
CA LEU A 418 -9.14 -7.63 -18.50
C LEU A 418 -10.24 -8.63 -18.90
N TYR A 419 -11.46 -8.28 -18.52
CA TYR A 419 -12.68 -9.01 -18.78
C TYR A 419 -13.72 -8.07 -19.37
N HIS A 420 -14.54 -8.61 -20.26
CA HIS A 420 -15.72 -7.94 -20.79
C HIS A 420 -16.96 -8.74 -20.37
N VAL A 421 -17.94 -8.06 -19.77
CA VAL A 421 -19.31 -8.59 -19.63
C VAL A 421 -20.26 -7.79 -20.52
N ALA A 422 -20.90 -8.50 -21.45
CA ALA A 422 -21.87 -7.94 -22.36
C ALA A 422 -23.18 -7.56 -21.62
N PRO A 423 -24.04 -6.71 -22.21
CA PRO A 423 -25.32 -6.33 -21.59
C PRO A 423 -26.25 -7.52 -21.26
N ASP A 424 -26.11 -8.63 -21.97
CA ASP A 424 -26.87 -9.87 -21.75
C ASP A 424 -26.29 -10.76 -20.64
N GLY A 425 -25.19 -10.33 -20.01
CA GLY A 425 -24.50 -11.03 -18.92
C GLY A 425 -23.45 -12.04 -19.38
N ARG A 426 -23.22 -12.22 -20.70
CA ARG A 426 -22.12 -13.08 -21.17
C ARG A 426 -20.77 -12.45 -20.85
N GLU A 427 -19.93 -13.22 -20.16
CA GLU A 427 -18.58 -12.81 -19.77
C GLU A 427 -17.52 -13.45 -20.69
N ARG A 428 -16.50 -12.67 -21.04
CA ARG A 428 -15.32 -13.10 -21.79
C ARG A 428 -14.06 -12.51 -21.17
N ARG A 429 -13.09 -13.37 -20.84
CA ARG A 429 -11.71 -12.95 -20.52
C ARG A 429 -11.03 -12.47 -21.80
N LEU A 430 -10.48 -11.27 -21.79
CA LEU A 430 -9.82 -10.66 -22.95
C LEU A 430 -8.32 -10.87 -22.95
N THR A 431 -7.70 -10.95 -21.77
CA THR A 431 -6.24 -11.10 -21.64
C THR A 431 -5.87 -12.20 -20.65
N GLU A 432 -4.69 -12.80 -20.82
CA GLU A 432 -4.16 -13.81 -19.93
C GLU A 432 -2.72 -13.47 -19.53
N GLY A 433 -2.47 -13.28 -18.23
CA GLY A 433 -1.13 -12.95 -17.71
C GLY A 433 -0.63 -11.58 -18.17
N ALA A 434 -1.53 -10.69 -18.60
CA ALA A 434 -1.16 -9.41 -19.19
C ALA A 434 -0.80 -8.34 -18.13
N ARG A 435 -1.15 -8.59 -16.86
CA ARG A 435 -0.85 -7.74 -15.71
C ARG A 435 -1.46 -6.34 -15.83
N LEU A 436 -2.72 -6.31 -16.28
CA LEU A 436 -3.46 -5.10 -16.61
C LEU A 436 -4.43 -4.73 -15.50
N ASP A 437 -4.55 -3.42 -15.29
CA ASP A 437 -5.49 -2.80 -14.38
C ASP A 437 -5.98 -1.46 -14.94
N HIS A 438 -6.98 -0.85 -14.30
CA HIS A 438 -7.47 0.49 -14.63
C HIS A 438 -7.81 0.70 -16.12
N PRO A 439 -8.68 -0.15 -16.72
CA PRO A 439 -9.08 0.05 -18.10
C PRO A 439 -9.90 1.35 -18.26
N SER A 440 -9.74 2.00 -19.40
CA SER A 440 -10.65 3.02 -19.91
C SER A 440 -10.95 2.76 -21.38
N ALA A 441 -12.23 2.56 -21.68
CA ALA A 441 -12.70 2.14 -22.98
C ALA A 441 -12.72 3.29 -23.97
N ALA A 442 -12.39 3.00 -25.23
CA ALA A 442 -12.54 3.96 -26.32
C ALA A 442 -14.02 4.08 -26.76
N PRO A 443 -14.42 5.25 -27.31
CA PRO A 443 -15.80 5.48 -27.72
C PRO A 443 -16.25 4.61 -28.91
N ASP A 444 -15.31 4.04 -29.67
CA ASP A 444 -15.60 3.09 -30.75
C ASP A 444 -15.77 1.64 -30.26
N GLY A 445 -15.43 1.35 -29.00
CA GLY A 445 -15.49 0.01 -28.40
C GLY A 445 -14.47 -0.99 -28.93
N GLY A 446 -13.55 -0.57 -29.82
CA GLY A 446 -12.55 -1.47 -30.41
C GLY A 446 -11.27 -1.60 -29.59
N TRP A 447 -10.99 -0.65 -28.70
CA TRP A 447 -9.78 -0.64 -27.88
C TRP A 447 -10.00 0.01 -26.52
N ALA A 448 -9.05 -0.17 -25.62
CA ALA A 448 -9.01 0.52 -24.33
C ALA A 448 -7.59 0.97 -23.97
N ALA A 449 -7.47 2.06 -23.22
CA ALA A 449 -6.26 2.35 -22.47
C ALA A 449 -6.25 1.53 -21.16
N ALA A 450 -5.09 1.09 -20.69
CA ALA A 450 -4.95 0.38 -19.41
C ALA A 450 -3.56 0.61 -18.80
N ILE A 451 -3.43 0.30 -17.51
CA ILE A 451 -2.14 0.31 -16.80
C ILE A 451 -1.58 -1.10 -16.76
N ARG A 452 -0.34 -1.27 -17.22
CA ARG A 452 0.38 -2.54 -17.15
C ARG A 452 1.46 -2.51 -16.08
N THR A 453 1.45 -3.48 -15.16
CA THR A 453 2.50 -3.62 -14.13
C THR A 453 3.71 -4.38 -14.69
N ARG A 454 4.93 -3.85 -14.48
CA ARG A 454 6.19 -4.52 -14.82
C ARG A 454 7.29 -4.20 -13.82
N ALA A 455 7.90 -5.20 -13.19
CA ALA A 455 9.23 -5.12 -12.56
C ALA A 455 9.56 -3.79 -11.82
N GLY A 456 8.67 -3.32 -10.94
CA GLY A 456 8.86 -2.06 -10.21
C GLY A 456 8.46 -0.77 -10.95
N ALA A 457 7.68 -0.87 -12.03
CA ALA A 457 7.15 0.24 -12.82
C ALA A 457 5.73 -0.06 -13.33
N THR A 458 5.04 0.98 -13.79
CA THR A 458 3.73 0.89 -14.45
C THR A 458 3.77 1.61 -15.80
N ASP A 459 3.32 0.94 -16.87
CA ASP A 459 3.20 1.53 -18.21
C ASP A 459 1.77 1.95 -18.50
N LEU A 460 1.61 2.91 -19.41
CA LEU A 460 0.35 3.15 -20.10
C LEU A 460 0.33 2.38 -21.42
N VAL A 461 -0.68 1.52 -21.61
CA VAL A 461 -0.83 0.68 -22.80
C VAL A 461 -2.18 0.87 -23.46
N ARG A 462 -2.23 0.59 -24.77
CA ARG A 462 -3.44 0.34 -25.54
C ARG A 462 -3.66 -1.17 -25.63
N VAL A 463 -4.90 -1.59 -25.40
CA VAL A 463 -5.37 -2.96 -25.52
C VAL A 463 -6.39 -3.03 -26.65
N ASP A 464 -6.19 -3.92 -27.61
CA ASP A 464 -7.19 -4.27 -28.59
C ASP A 464 -8.25 -5.19 -27.95
N LEU A 465 -9.54 -4.86 -28.09
CA LEU A 465 -10.61 -5.59 -27.40
C LEU A 465 -11.11 -6.81 -28.19
N ASP A 466 -10.69 -6.98 -29.44
CA ASP A 466 -11.02 -8.16 -30.24
C ASP A 466 -10.13 -9.34 -29.87
N ASP A 467 -8.80 -9.10 -29.82
CA ASP A 467 -7.79 -10.14 -29.63
C ASP A 467 -6.93 -10.02 -28.36
N GLY A 468 -7.08 -8.94 -27.59
CA GLY A 468 -6.33 -8.70 -26.35
C GLY A 468 -4.89 -8.24 -26.56
N SER A 469 -4.49 -7.92 -27.79
CA SER A 469 -3.12 -7.51 -28.10
C SER A 469 -2.77 -6.14 -27.51
N LEU A 470 -1.49 -5.97 -27.14
CA LEU A 470 -1.01 -4.79 -26.41
C LEU A 470 -0.06 -3.96 -27.25
N ARG A 471 -0.27 -2.65 -27.24
CA ARG A 471 0.69 -1.65 -27.71
C ARG A 471 1.04 -0.69 -26.58
N VAL A 472 2.32 -0.52 -26.30
CA VAL A 472 2.77 0.49 -25.32
C VAL A 472 2.58 1.89 -25.88
N ILE A 473 1.95 2.77 -25.10
CA ILE A 473 1.79 4.20 -25.42
C ILE A 473 2.89 4.99 -24.74
N ALA A 474 3.10 4.73 -23.44
CA ALA A 474 4.16 5.34 -22.66
C ALA A 474 4.74 4.34 -21.67
N GLU A 475 6.06 4.18 -21.71
CA GLU A 475 6.79 3.30 -20.79
C GLU A 475 6.97 3.95 -19.43
N GLY A 476 6.79 3.16 -18.38
CA GLY A 476 7.23 3.51 -17.03
C GLY A 476 8.72 3.22 -16.82
N SER A 477 9.27 3.81 -15.77
CA SER A 477 10.64 3.59 -15.31
C SER A 477 10.69 3.72 -13.78
N SER A 478 11.87 3.55 -13.17
CA SER A 478 12.05 3.82 -11.73
C SER A 478 11.82 5.29 -11.32
N ALA A 479 11.67 6.19 -12.30
CA ALA A 479 11.42 7.60 -12.09
C ALA A 479 10.06 8.06 -12.65
N VAL A 480 9.32 7.20 -13.36
CA VAL A 480 8.05 7.58 -13.98
C VAL A 480 7.06 6.44 -13.87
N TYR A 481 5.92 6.70 -13.24
CA TYR A 481 4.85 5.74 -13.10
C TYR A 481 3.56 6.31 -13.68
N TRP A 482 2.81 5.46 -14.38
CA TRP A 482 1.54 5.80 -15.01
C TRP A 482 0.38 5.21 -14.23
N ALA A 483 -0.71 5.97 -14.08
CA ALA A 483 -1.91 5.59 -13.34
C ALA A 483 -3.19 6.21 -13.92
N ASP A 484 -4.34 5.60 -13.59
CA ASP A 484 -5.70 6.11 -13.83
C ASP A 484 -5.92 6.78 -15.22
N PRO A 485 -5.78 6.03 -16.32
CA PRO A 485 -6.03 6.57 -17.65
C PRO A 485 -7.53 6.81 -17.88
N ALA A 486 -7.85 7.81 -18.69
CA ALA A 486 -9.19 8.12 -19.15
C ALA A 486 -9.13 8.53 -20.62
N VAL A 487 -9.74 7.73 -21.49
CA VAL A 487 -9.85 8.02 -22.93
C VAL A 487 -10.88 9.12 -23.16
N SER A 488 -10.59 10.07 -24.04
CA SER A 488 -11.51 11.16 -24.37
C SER A 488 -12.74 10.68 -25.16
N PRO A 489 -13.86 11.41 -25.12
CA PRO A 489 -15.07 11.05 -25.87
C PRO A 489 -14.89 10.95 -27.39
N ASP A 490 -13.87 11.59 -27.95
CA ASP A 490 -13.50 11.50 -29.37
C ASP A 490 -12.41 10.45 -29.66
N GLY A 491 -11.91 9.76 -28.63
CA GLY A 491 -10.89 8.71 -28.71
C GLY A 491 -9.48 9.21 -29.07
N ARG A 492 -9.31 10.53 -29.26
CA ARG A 492 -8.04 11.11 -29.71
C ARG A 492 -7.02 11.27 -28.59
N TRP A 493 -7.50 11.49 -27.37
CA TRP A 493 -6.68 11.86 -26.24
C TRP A 493 -6.84 10.87 -25.08
N ILE A 494 -5.80 10.78 -24.26
CA ILE A 494 -5.81 10.02 -23.01
C ILE A 494 -5.36 10.97 -21.91
N ALA A 495 -6.23 11.26 -20.94
CA ALA A 495 -5.79 11.86 -19.69
C ALA A 495 -5.23 10.75 -18.79
N ALA A 496 -4.15 11.00 -18.06
CA ALA A 496 -3.57 10.05 -17.13
C ALA A 496 -2.89 10.76 -15.96
N ALA A 497 -2.81 10.08 -14.82
CA ALA A 497 -1.92 10.47 -13.74
C ALA A 497 -0.50 10.00 -14.06
N ARG A 498 0.47 10.90 -13.89
CA ARG A 498 1.90 10.60 -14.01
C ARG A 498 2.58 11.00 -12.72
N TRP A 499 3.24 10.06 -12.07
CA TRP A 499 4.15 10.34 -10.96
C TRP A 499 5.57 10.54 -11.48
N THR A 500 6.28 11.52 -10.91
CA THR A 500 7.71 11.80 -11.15
C THR A 500 8.44 12.05 -9.82
N PRO A 501 9.80 12.00 -9.78
CA PRO A 501 10.54 12.23 -8.55
C PRO A 501 10.24 13.61 -7.95
N GLY A 502 10.44 13.74 -6.64
CA GLY A 502 10.02 14.89 -5.84
C GLY A 502 8.61 14.77 -5.27
N SER A 503 8.05 13.55 -5.20
CA SER A 503 6.64 13.30 -4.84
C SER A 503 5.62 14.00 -5.73
N VAL A 504 5.98 14.32 -6.98
CA VAL A 504 5.14 15.13 -7.88
C VAL A 504 4.17 14.24 -8.63
N TYR A 505 2.87 14.49 -8.42
CA TYR A 505 1.81 13.99 -9.28
C TYR A 505 1.44 15.03 -10.32
N GLN A 506 1.23 14.56 -11.54
CA GLN A 506 0.84 15.38 -12.67
C GLN A 506 -0.38 14.79 -13.34
N VAL A 507 -1.30 15.65 -13.73
CA VAL A 507 -2.34 15.32 -14.70
C VAL A 507 -1.79 15.66 -16.08
N VAL A 508 -1.65 14.63 -16.92
CA VAL A 508 -1.13 14.79 -18.28
C VAL A 508 -2.15 14.33 -19.31
N VAL A 509 -2.06 14.88 -20.51
CA VAL A 509 -2.83 14.47 -21.67
C VAL A 509 -1.88 13.97 -22.74
N LEU A 510 -2.17 12.77 -23.26
CA LEU A 510 -1.41 12.12 -24.32
C LEU A 510 -2.25 12.03 -25.59
N ASP A 511 -1.63 12.21 -26.74
CA ASP A 511 -2.24 11.80 -28.01
C ASP A 511 -2.26 10.26 -28.10
N ALA A 512 -3.43 9.68 -28.32
CA ALA A 512 -3.63 8.23 -28.26
C ALA A 512 -2.87 7.45 -29.35
N ALA A 513 -2.50 8.10 -30.47
CA ALA A 513 -1.82 7.47 -31.58
C ALA A 513 -0.29 7.58 -31.48
N THR A 514 0.19 8.72 -30.99
CA THR A 514 1.62 9.09 -30.99
C THR A 514 2.27 9.03 -29.60
N GLY A 515 1.48 9.11 -28.52
CA GLY A 515 1.98 9.14 -27.14
C GLY A 515 2.60 10.47 -26.72
N VAL A 516 2.47 11.54 -27.53
CA VAL A 516 3.02 12.86 -27.19
C VAL A 516 2.32 13.40 -25.94
N VAL A 517 3.12 13.71 -24.91
CA VAL A 517 2.63 14.10 -23.59
C VAL A 517 2.61 15.62 -23.43
N ARG A 518 1.50 16.14 -22.91
CA ARG A 518 1.37 17.52 -22.40
C ARG A 518 0.95 17.51 -20.94
N VAL A 519 1.67 18.26 -20.09
CA VAL A 519 1.29 18.48 -18.70
C VAL A 519 0.16 19.52 -18.63
N VAL A 520 -0.88 19.21 -17.87
CA VAL A 520 -2.07 20.07 -17.67
C VAL A 520 -2.09 20.70 -16.28
N ALA A 521 -1.70 19.92 -15.27
CA ALA A 521 -1.55 20.37 -13.88
C ALA A 521 -0.48 19.54 -13.17
N ASP A 522 0.15 20.12 -12.16
CA ASP A 522 1.06 19.46 -11.24
C ASP A 522 0.81 19.93 -9.79
N ASP A 523 1.20 19.11 -8.83
CA ASP A 523 1.08 19.38 -7.39
C ASP A 523 2.35 20.06 -6.81
N ALA A 524 3.17 20.70 -7.65
CA ALA A 524 4.47 21.28 -7.30
C ALA A 524 4.40 22.70 -6.72
#